data_AF-A0AA35T9D8-F1
#
_entry.id   AF-A0AA35T9D8-F1
#
_cell.length_a   1.000
_cell.length_b   1.000
_cell.length_c   1.000
_cell.angle_alpha   90.00
_cell.angle_beta   90.00
_cell.angle_gamma   90.00
#
_symmetry.space_group_name_H-M   'P 1'
#
loop_
_entity.id
_entity.type
_entity.pdbx_description
1 polymer ?
#
loop_
_entity_poly.entity_id
_entity_poly.type
_entity_poly.pdbx_seq_one_letter_code
_entity_poly.pdbx_strand_id
1 'polypeptide(L)'
;MSYITEDPLPGTPTHRVLYQYGLGDAQVNILGLYAIARSARAVMFESNVRCQFLLPDTGQVVTEKLFGFPLLPDDTTVTQDVVAVGFDCGAPPEPADNIPPNAATDTHEGPRRSPLAQEQMDIFLRSGEIKNVCGGTCKCTL
;
A
#
# COMPACT_ATOMS: atom_id res chain seq x y z
N MET A 1 2.11 -2.38 -20.24
CA MET A 1 0.68 -2.22 -20.53
C MET A 1 -0.08 -2.93 -19.43
N SER A 2 -1.05 -2.25 -18.82
CA SER A 2 -1.83 -2.81 -17.71
C SER A 2 -3.11 -3.47 -18.24
N TYR A 3 -3.30 -4.77 -17.95
CA TYR A 3 -4.53 -5.50 -18.34
C TYR A 3 -5.73 -5.22 -17.44
N ILE A 4 -5.60 -4.29 -16.48
CA ILE A 4 -6.68 -3.89 -15.57
C ILE A 4 -7.23 -2.51 -15.97
N THR A 5 -6.38 -1.62 -16.46
CA THR A 5 -6.70 -0.20 -16.66
C THR A 5 -6.63 0.25 -18.12
N GLU A 6 -5.79 -0.39 -18.96
CA GLU A 6 -5.50 0.07 -20.33
C GLU A 6 -5.94 -0.93 -21.40
N ASP A 7 -5.65 -2.22 -21.21
CA ASP A 7 -5.90 -3.29 -22.20
C ASP A 7 -6.62 -4.47 -21.54
N PRO A 8 -7.90 -4.35 -21.15
CA PRO A 8 -8.59 -5.41 -20.43
C PRO A 8 -8.85 -6.64 -21.32
N LEU A 9 -8.93 -7.82 -20.69
CA LEU A 9 -9.31 -9.05 -21.38
C LEU A 9 -10.69 -8.92 -22.04
N PRO A 10 -10.98 -9.68 -23.12
CA PRO A 10 -12.26 -9.59 -23.83
C PRO A 10 -13.46 -9.70 -22.90
N GLY A 11 -14.42 -8.77 -23.05
CA GLY A 11 -15.63 -8.72 -22.23
C GLY A 11 -15.46 -8.13 -20.83
N THR A 12 -14.29 -7.57 -20.49
CA THR A 12 -14.01 -6.96 -19.19
C THR A 12 -13.88 -5.44 -19.32
N PRO A 13 -14.55 -4.62 -18.48
CA PRO A 13 -14.35 -3.18 -18.50
C PRO A 13 -12.98 -2.81 -17.92
N THR A 14 -12.52 -1.58 -18.21
CA THR A 14 -11.39 -1.02 -17.47
C THR A 14 -11.81 -0.73 -16.03
N HIS A 15 -10.87 -0.92 -15.10
CA HIS A 15 -11.10 -0.70 -13.68
C HIS A 15 -10.24 0.43 -13.17
N ARG A 16 -10.71 1.08 -12.11
CA ARG A 16 -9.90 1.92 -11.24
C ARG A 16 -9.64 1.14 -9.97
N VAL A 17 -8.42 1.23 -9.44
CA VAL A 17 -7.99 0.40 -8.31
C VAL A 17 -7.35 1.26 -7.23
N LEU A 18 -7.83 1.08 -6.02
CA LEU A 18 -7.19 1.53 -4.79
C LEU A 18 -6.64 0.28 -4.07
N TYR A 19 -5.33 0.20 -3.94
CA TYR A 19 -4.67 -0.81 -3.11
C TYR A 19 -4.40 -0.24 -1.72
N GLN A 20 -4.79 -0.98 -0.68
CA GLN A 20 -4.41 -0.69 0.70
C GLN A 20 -3.62 -1.88 1.27
N TYR A 21 -2.57 -1.59 2.04
CA TYR A 21 -1.77 -2.61 2.73
C TYR A 21 -1.37 -2.19 4.13
N GLY A 22 -1.10 -3.17 4.99
CA GLY A 22 -0.48 -2.97 6.30
C GLY A 22 1.01 -3.25 6.23
N LEU A 23 1.82 -2.39 6.86
CA LEU A 23 3.23 -2.70 7.11
C LEU A 23 3.33 -3.88 8.08
N GLY A 24 4.18 -4.88 7.80
CA GLY A 24 4.40 -6.01 8.71
C GLY A 24 3.23 -6.99 8.81
N ASP A 25 2.37 -7.08 7.79
CA ASP A 25 1.31 -8.09 7.72
C ASP A 25 1.93 -9.50 7.76
N ALA A 26 1.64 -10.27 8.81
CA ALA A 26 2.25 -11.58 9.02
C ALA A 26 1.61 -12.67 8.16
N GLN A 27 0.47 -12.38 7.53
CA GLN A 27 -0.31 -13.32 6.72
C GLN A 27 -0.06 -13.12 5.22
N VAL A 28 0.21 -11.89 4.78
CA VAL A 28 0.41 -11.55 3.36
C VAL A 28 1.62 -10.64 3.18
N ASN A 29 2.62 -11.13 2.44
CA ASN A 29 3.84 -10.38 2.19
C ASN A 29 3.60 -9.11 1.33
N ILE A 30 4.04 -7.97 1.84
CA ILE A 30 3.96 -6.65 1.20
C ILE A 30 4.62 -6.60 -0.19
N LEU A 31 5.65 -7.41 -0.46
CA LEU A 31 6.28 -7.50 -1.77
C LEU A 31 5.30 -8.01 -2.84
N GLY A 32 4.34 -8.84 -2.46
CA GLY A 32 3.25 -9.26 -3.36
C GLY A 32 2.39 -8.08 -3.80
N LEU A 33 2.06 -7.19 -2.86
CA LEU A 33 1.38 -5.95 -3.18
C LEU A 33 2.23 -5.04 -4.08
N TYR A 34 3.53 -4.89 -3.81
CA TYR A 34 4.37 -4.09 -4.70
C TYR A 34 4.47 -4.67 -6.12
N ALA A 35 4.52 -6.00 -6.26
CA ALA A 35 4.52 -6.64 -7.56
C ALA A 35 3.23 -6.31 -8.34
N ILE A 36 2.05 -6.54 -7.75
CA ILE A 36 0.78 -6.29 -8.44
C ILE A 36 0.54 -4.80 -8.70
N ALA A 37 0.90 -3.92 -7.75
CA ALA A 37 0.76 -2.48 -7.91
C ALA A 37 1.66 -1.94 -9.03
N ARG A 38 2.91 -2.41 -9.16
CA ARG A 38 3.78 -2.04 -10.28
C ARG A 38 3.23 -2.52 -11.62
N SER A 39 2.73 -3.76 -11.68
CA SER A 39 2.09 -4.30 -12.90
C SER A 39 0.85 -3.48 -13.32
N ALA A 40 0.11 -2.95 -12.36
CA ALA A 40 -1.02 -2.06 -12.58
C ALA A 40 -0.63 -0.59 -12.82
N ARG A 41 0.67 -0.27 -12.86
CA ARG A 41 1.21 1.10 -12.97
C ARG A 41 0.71 2.04 -11.88
N ALA A 42 0.56 1.53 -10.66
CA ALA A 42 0.13 2.33 -9.54
C ALA A 42 1.10 3.50 -9.27
N VAL A 43 0.54 4.60 -8.78
CA VAL A 43 1.28 5.70 -8.16
C VAL A 43 1.18 5.58 -6.63
N MET A 44 2.06 6.27 -5.91
CA MET A 44 2.03 6.37 -4.46
C MET A 44 2.18 7.83 -4.04
N PHE A 45 1.71 8.18 -2.84
CA PHE A 45 2.00 9.50 -2.27
C PHE A 45 3.44 9.57 -1.73
N GLU A 46 4.03 10.76 -1.65
CA GLU A 46 5.41 10.96 -1.19
C GLU A 46 5.65 10.43 0.24
N SER A 47 4.66 10.61 1.12
CA SER A 47 4.69 10.14 2.52
C SER A 47 4.26 8.69 2.71
N ASN A 48 4.02 7.95 1.62
CA ASN A 48 3.51 6.58 1.66
C ASN A 48 4.40 5.67 2.53
N VAL A 49 3.76 4.77 3.29
CA VAL A 49 4.45 3.87 4.22
C VAL A 49 5.39 2.95 3.46
N ARG A 50 6.64 2.86 3.93
CA ARG A 50 7.70 2.07 3.30
C ARG A 50 7.94 0.81 4.10
N CYS A 51 8.17 -0.30 3.41
CA CYS A 51 8.61 -1.51 4.08
C CYS A 51 9.97 -1.25 4.76
N GLN A 52 10.17 -1.84 5.94
CA GLN A 52 11.40 -1.81 6.68
C GLN A 52 11.84 -3.26 6.90
N PHE A 53 13.08 -3.58 6.57
CA PHE A 53 13.64 -4.92 6.70
C PHE A 53 14.75 -4.94 7.75
N LEU A 54 14.68 -5.88 8.70
CA LEU A 54 15.73 -6.16 9.67
C LEU A 54 16.70 -7.19 9.08
N LEU A 55 17.96 -6.78 8.88
CA LEU A 55 19.02 -7.68 8.45
C LEU A 55 19.46 -8.57 9.63
N PRO A 56 19.38 -9.91 9.51
CA PRO A 56 19.60 -10.83 10.63
C PRO A 56 21.05 -10.88 11.11
N ASP A 57 22.01 -10.59 10.24
CA ASP A 57 23.44 -10.66 10.49
C ASP A 57 24.00 -9.42 11.20
N THR A 58 23.43 -8.25 10.91
CA THR A 58 23.92 -6.95 11.39
C THR A 58 22.96 -6.27 12.38
N GLY A 59 21.69 -6.70 12.42
CA GLY A 59 20.63 -6.00 13.16
C GLY A 59 20.26 -4.64 12.56
N GLN A 60 20.76 -4.32 11.36
CA GLN A 60 20.47 -3.06 10.68
C GLN A 60 19.04 -3.09 10.10
N VAL A 61 18.33 -1.97 10.23
CA VAL A 61 17.05 -1.75 9.53
C VAL A 61 17.30 -1.04 8.21
N VAL A 62 16.79 -1.61 7.13
CA VAL A 62 16.85 -1.05 5.77
C VAL A 62 15.44 -0.67 5.33
N THR A 63 15.25 0.59 4.94
CA THR A 63 13.97 1.09 4.44
C THR A 63 13.89 0.99 2.92
N GLU A 64 12.78 0.43 2.43
CA GLU A 64 12.47 0.34 0.99
C GLU A 64 12.38 1.73 0.34
N LYS A 65 12.91 1.85 -0.88
CA LYS A 65 12.95 3.12 -1.62
C LYS A 65 11.69 3.38 -2.46
N LEU A 66 10.78 2.41 -2.56
CA LEU A 66 9.61 2.40 -3.44
C LEU A 66 10.01 2.46 -4.92
N PHE A 67 11.10 1.77 -5.27
CA PHE A 67 11.61 1.80 -6.65
C PHE A 67 10.52 1.40 -7.65
N GLY A 68 10.43 2.13 -8.77
CA GLY A 68 9.47 1.87 -9.84
C GLY A 68 8.07 2.43 -9.64
N PHE A 69 7.76 3.06 -8.50
CA PHE A 69 6.53 3.83 -8.30
C PHE A 69 6.77 5.31 -8.59
N PRO A 70 5.94 5.96 -9.44
CA PRO A 70 5.85 7.42 -9.45
C PRO A 70 5.27 7.91 -8.12
N LEU A 71 5.92 8.91 -7.53
CA LEU A 71 5.46 9.55 -6.30
C LEU A 71 4.72 10.84 -6.62
N LEU A 72 3.58 11.05 -5.96
CA LEU A 72 2.75 12.24 -6.06
C LEU A 72 2.81 13.05 -4.77
N PRO A 73 2.74 14.39 -4.83
CA PRO A 73 2.55 15.22 -3.63
C PRO A 73 1.36 14.76 -2.80
N ASP A 74 1.48 14.79 -1.48
CA ASP A 74 0.45 14.27 -0.57
C ASP A 74 -0.92 14.96 -0.71
N ASP A 75 -0.97 16.21 -1.16
CA ASP A 75 -2.20 16.98 -1.38
C ASP A 75 -2.86 16.69 -2.75
N THR A 76 -2.28 15.80 -3.55
CA THR A 76 -2.83 15.45 -4.88
C THR A 76 -4.15 14.69 -4.75
N THR A 77 -5.17 15.14 -5.49
CA THR A 77 -6.39 14.36 -5.72
C THR A 77 -6.28 13.60 -7.03
N VAL A 78 -6.29 12.27 -6.95
CA VAL A 78 -6.13 11.37 -8.10
C VAL A 78 -7.50 10.94 -8.64
N THR A 79 -7.72 11.12 -9.95
CA THR A 79 -9.01 10.82 -10.60
C THR A 79 -8.94 9.82 -11.75
N GLN A 80 -7.73 9.43 -12.19
CA GLN A 80 -7.55 8.53 -13.35
C GLN A 80 -6.57 7.38 -13.10
N ASP A 81 -5.63 7.52 -12.16
CA ASP A 81 -4.64 6.49 -11.87
C ASP A 81 -5.10 5.42 -10.88
N VAL A 82 -4.30 4.36 -10.80
CA VAL A 82 -4.31 3.37 -9.73
C VAL A 82 -3.40 3.88 -8.61
N VAL A 83 -3.82 3.75 -7.36
CA VAL A 83 -3.02 4.22 -6.22
C VAL A 83 -2.81 3.07 -5.23
N ALA A 84 -1.58 2.96 -4.71
CA ALA A 84 -1.28 2.09 -3.58
C ALA A 84 -0.98 2.93 -2.34
N VAL A 85 -1.63 2.61 -1.22
CA VAL A 85 -1.53 3.34 0.04
C VAL A 85 -1.23 2.38 1.17
N GLY A 86 -0.10 2.58 1.83
CA GLY A 86 0.32 1.79 2.98
C GLY A 86 -0.10 2.42 4.29
N PHE A 87 -0.41 1.58 5.27
CA PHE A 87 -0.75 1.98 6.62
C PHE A 87 0.24 1.34 7.60
N ASP A 88 0.77 2.17 8.51
CA ASP A 88 1.60 1.72 9.62
C ASP A 88 0.70 1.44 10.84
N CYS A 89 0.58 0.16 11.21
CA CYS A 89 -0.16 -0.26 12.41
C CYS A 89 0.75 -0.53 13.62
N GLY A 90 2.04 -0.14 13.57
CA GLY A 90 2.99 -0.29 14.66
C GLY A 90 3.73 -1.64 14.72
N ALA A 91 3.76 -2.39 13.61
CA ALA A 91 4.60 -3.58 13.54
C ALA A 91 6.10 -3.22 13.53
N PRO A 92 6.96 -4.10 14.09
CA PRO A 92 8.39 -3.96 13.92
C PRO A 92 8.79 -4.17 12.45
N PRO A 93 10.03 -3.79 12.06
CA PRO A 93 10.59 -4.14 10.77
C PRO A 93 10.47 -5.64 10.47
N GLU A 94 10.14 -5.96 9.22
CA GLU A 94 10.00 -7.33 8.73
C GLU A 94 11.37 -8.03 8.67
N PRO A 95 11.44 -9.35 8.87
CA PRO A 95 12.66 -10.09 8.59
C PRO A 95 13.09 -9.93 7.12
N ALA A 96 14.39 -9.72 6.86
CA ALA A 96 14.90 -9.68 5.49
C ALA A 96 14.98 -11.07 4.81
N ASP A 97 14.94 -12.14 5.61
CA ASP A 97 14.95 -13.53 5.14
C ASP A 97 13.57 -14.00 4.68
N ASN A 98 13.50 -15.17 4.03
CA ASN A 98 12.24 -15.79 3.61
C ASN A 98 11.50 -16.47 4.78
N ILE A 99 11.21 -15.70 5.82
CA ILE A 99 10.39 -16.08 6.98
C ILE A 99 9.29 -15.04 7.19
N PRO A 100 8.09 -15.43 7.64
CA PRO A 100 7.02 -14.47 7.86
C PRO A 100 7.34 -13.51 9.02
N PRO A 101 6.75 -12.30 9.01
CA PRO A 101 6.74 -11.42 10.19
C PRO A 101 6.15 -12.10 11.43
N ASN A 102 6.41 -11.52 12.61
CA ASN A 102 5.92 -12.06 13.87
C ASN A 102 4.39 -11.95 13.96
N ALA A 103 3.71 -13.10 14.03
CA ALA A 103 2.25 -13.17 14.15
C ALA A 103 1.68 -12.49 15.41
N ALA A 104 2.48 -12.30 16.47
CA ALA A 104 2.06 -11.57 17.66
C ALA A 104 1.91 -10.05 17.42
N THR A 105 2.54 -9.52 16.37
CA THR A 105 2.46 -8.12 15.93
C THR A 105 1.78 -8.01 14.57
N ASP A 106 0.96 -9.01 14.21
CA ASP A 106 0.29 -9.09 12.93
C ASP A 106 -0.61 -7.86 12.70
N THR A 107 -0.40 -7.20 11.55
CA THR A 107 -1.19 -6.04 11.14
C THR A 107 -2.30 -6.40 10.18
N HIS A 108 -2.50 -7.70 9.89
CA HIS A 108 -3.62 -8.18 9.10
C HIS A 108 -4.94 -7.61 9.64
N GLU A 109 -5.79 -7.13 8.74
CA GLU A 109 -7.01 -6.35 9.03
C GLU A 109 -6.83 -4.91 9.58
N GLY A 110 -5.64 -4.53 10.04
CA GLY A 110 -5.37 -3.22 10.63
C GLY A 110 -5.80 -2.05 9.74
N PRO A 111 -5.37 -2.00 8.45
CA PRO A 111 -5.85 -0.98 7.51
C PRO A 111 -7.38 -1.02 7.38
N ARG A 112 -8.00 -2.20 7.23
CA ARG A 112 -9.46 -2.31 7.05
C ARG A 112 -10.26 -1.77 8.24
N ARG A 113 -9.70 -1.82 9.44
CA ARG A 113 -10.33 -1.32 10.67
C ARG A 113 -10.05 0.15 10.94
N SER A 114 -9.07 0.76 10.25
CA SER A 114 -8.73 2.17 10.41
C SER A 114 -9.84 3.08 9.86
N PRO A 115 -10.38 4.03 10.66
CA PRO A 115 -11.37 4.99 10.18
C PRO A 115 -10.91 5.79 8.97
N LEU A 116 -9.62 6.16 8.91
CA LEU A 116 -9.06 6.88 7.76
C LEU A 116 -9.02 5.99 6.51
N ALA A 117 -8.64 4.73 6.62
CA ALA A 117 -8.68 3.82 5.48
C ALA A 117 -10.11 3.62 4.97
N GLN A 118 -11.09 3.56 5.87
CA GLN A 118 -12.51 3.47 5.54
C GLN A 118 -13.03 4.75 4.87
N GLU A 119 -12.62 5.92 5.35
CA GLU A 119 -12.91 7.21 4.69
C GLU A 119 -12.36 7.23 3.27
N GLN A 120 -11.12 6.78 3.06
CA GLN A 120 -10.54 6.69 1.72
C GLN A 120 -11.32 5.74 0.81
N MET A 121 -11.77 4.60 1.33
CA MET A 121 -12.64 3.68 0.60
C MET A 121 -14.00 4.31 0.27
N ASP A 122 -14.63 5.04 1.20
CA ASP A 122 -15.91 5.72 0.97
C ASP A 122 -15.79 6.77 -0.13
N ILE A 123 -14.76 7.63 -0.07
CA ILE A 123 -14.46 8.62 -1.11
C ILE A 123 -14.28 7.92 -2.47
N PHE A 124 -13.41 6.91 -2.54
CA PHE A 124 -13.12 6.20 -3.77
C PHE A 124 -14.38 5.52 -4.36
N LEU A 125 -15.18 4.85 -3.54
CA LEU A 125 -16.36 4.13 -4.02
C LEU A 125 -17.49 5.08 -4.46
N ARG A 126 -17.59 6.28 -3.88
CA ARG A 126 -18.65 7.24 -4.22
C ARG A 126 -18.29 8.17 -5.38
N SER A 127 -17.07 8.67 -5.43
CA SER A 127 -16.65 9.67 -6.42
C SER A 127 -15.61 9.15 -7.41
N GLY A 128 -14.98 8.02 -7.09
CA GLY A 128 -13.77 7.57 -7.76
C GLY A 128 -12.53 8.35 -7.33
N GLU A 129 -12.59 9.41 -6.54
CA GLU A 129 -11.38 10.14 -6.15
C GLU A 129 -10.51 9.30 -5.20
N ILE A 130 -9.19 9.43 -5.32
CA ILE A 130 -8.25 8.87 -4.34
C ILE A 130 -7.42 10.01 -3.78
N LYS A 131 -7.38 10.13 -2.46
CA LYS A 131 -6.69 11.20 -1.72
C LYS A 131 -5.86 10.61 -0.59
N ASN A 132 -4.78 11.29 -0.19
CA ASN A 132 -4.13 11.01 1.08
C ASN A 132 -4.96 11.60 2.23
N VAL A 133 -5.90 10.81 2.74
CA VAL A 133 -6.77 11.19 3.88
C VAL A 133 -6.00 11.35 5.20
N CYS A 134 -4.75 10.89 5.25
CA CYS A 134 -3.94 10.90 6.47
C CYS A 134 -3.17 12.21 6.66
N GLY A 135 -3.13 13.09 5.65
CA GLY A 135 -2.38 14.35 5.71
C GLY A 135 -0.87 14.16 5.83
N GLY A 136 -0.36 13.02 5.34
CA GLY A 136 1.01 12.55 5.51
C GLY A 136 1.04 11.02 5.61
N THR A 137 2.00 10.47 6.36
CA THR A 137 2.12 9.02 6.52
C THR A 137 0.90 8.44 7.24
N CYS A 138 0.22 7.50 6.58
CA CYS A 138 -0.95 6.84 7.15
C CYS A 138 -0.60 5.91 8.30
N LYS A 139 -1.39 6.02 9.38
CA LYS A 139 -1.31 5.16 10.57
C LYS A 139 -2.66 4.47 10.79
N CYS A 140 -2.61 3.27 11.35
CA CYS A 140 -3.81 2.60 11.83
C CYS A 140 -4.21 3.24 13.16
N THR A 141 -5.35 3.91 13.18
CA THR A 141 -6.01 4.29 14.42
C THR A 141 -7.14 3.28 14.65
N LEU A 142 -7.10 2.57 15.77
CA LEU A 142 -8.12 1.59 16.16
C LEU A 142 -9.12 2.23 17.12
#